data_AF-A0A2V2W3N0-F1
#
_entry.id   AF-A0A2V2W3N0-F1
#
_cell.length_a   1.000
_cell.length_b   1.000
_cell.length_c   1.000
_cell.angle_alpha   90.00
_cell.angle_beta   90.00
_cell.angle_gamma   90.00
#
_symmetry.space_group_name_H-M   'P 1'
#
loop_
_entity.id
_entity.type
_entity.pdbx_description
1 polymer ?
#
loop_
_entity_poly.entity_id
_entity_poly.type
_entity_poly.pdbx_seq_one_letter_code
_entity_poly.pdbx_strand_id
1 'polypeptide(L)'
;MAMARQESLKEAMREVLETKGVMDHVKAELRAAIFHALQDSSAHEDGASLNRPPVPPENLLLNELIKEYMAFNGMEHSLSVFRLESGSAKNTSAPVPRAILAAQLNMTGAPASVPLLYAMLHESRAAADG
;
A
#
# COMPACT_ATOMS: atom_id res chain seq x y z
N MET A 1 -43.10 -15.64 -0.26
CA MET A 1 -42.14 -15.98 -1.35
C MET A 1 -41.41 -14.77 -1.94
N ALA A 2 -42.05 -13.63 -2.20
CA ALA A 2 -41.38 -12.46 -2.82
C ALA A 2 -40.21 -11.88 -2.00
N MET A 3 -40.36 -11.78 -0.67
CA MET A 3 -39.32 -11.26 0.23
C MET A 3 -38.05 -12.16 0.26
N ALA A 4 -38.22 -13.48 0.27
CA ALA A 4 -37.10 -14.42 0.24
C ALA A 4 -36.29 -14.32 -1.07
N ARG A 5 -36.97 -14.06 -2.19
CA ARG A 5 -36.32 -13.87 -3.50
C ARG A 5 -35.54 -12.56 -3.55
N GLN A 6 -36.07 -11.50 -2.96
CA GLN A 6 -35.39 -10.20 -2.87
C GLN A 6 -34.11 -10.28 -2.03
N GLU A 7 -34.15 -10.97 -0.89
CA GLU A 7 -32.94 -11.14 -0.05
C GLU A 7 -31.88 -11.98 -0.77
N SER A 8 -32.28 -13.09 -1.41
CA SER A 8 -31.35 -13.93 -2.16
C SER A 8 -30.67 -13.19 -3.33
N LEU A 9 -31.38 -12.27 -3.98
CA LEU A 9 -30.81 -11.46 -5.06
C LEU A 9 -29.80 -10.45 -4.52
N LYS A 10 -30.11 -9.82 -3.38
CA LYS A 10 -29.22 -8.88 -2.70
C LYS A 10 -27.94 -9.56 -2.21
N GLU A 11 -28.03 -10.75 -1.65
CA GLU A 11 -26.87 -11.55 -1.26
C GLU A 11 -26.00 -11.93 -2.46
N ALA A 12 -26.61 -12.43 -3.55
CA ALA A 12 -25.86 -12.75 -4.77
C ALA A 12 -25.15 -11.53 -5.36
N MET A 13 -25.79 -10.36 -5.38
CA MET A 13 -25.15 -9.11 -5.84
C MET A 13 -23.98 -8.70 -4.94
N ARG A 14 -24.13 -8.84 -3.62
CA ARG A 14 -23.07 -8.56 -2.65
C ARG A 14 -21.87 -9.47 -2.88
N GLU A 15 -22.10 -10.77 -3.02
CA GLU A 15 -21.05 -11.76 -3.29
C GLU A 15 -20.30 -11.46 -4.59
N VAL A 16 -21.01 -11.05 -5.64
CA VAL A 16 -20.38 -10.63 -6.91
C VAL A 16 -19.52 -9.37 -6.72
N LEU A 17 -19.98 -8.39 -5.95
CA LEU A 17 -19.22 -7.16 -5.67
C LEU A 17 -17.99 -7.41 -4.78
N GLU A 18 -18.07 -8.36 -3.86
CA GLU A 18 -16.95 -8.82 -3.03
C GLU A 18 -15.94 -9.61 -3.87
N THR A 19 -16.40 -10.56 -4.70
CA THR A 19 -15.54 -11.35 -5.60
C THR A 19 -14.82 -10.47 -6.61
N LYS A 20 -15.49 -9.42 -7.13
CA LYS A 20 -14.88 -8.45 -8.04
C LYS A 20 -14.02 -7.39 -7.32
N GLY A 21 -13.93 -7.44 -5.99
CA GLY A 21 -13.14 -6.50 -5.19
C GLY A 21 -13.68 -5.06 -5.14
N VAL A 22 -14.87 -4.81 -5.71
CA VAL A 22 -15.50 -3.48 -5.74
C VAL A 22 -15.88 -3.04 -4.34
N MET A 23 -16.40 -3.95 -3.53
CA MET A 23 -16.78 -3.68 -2.13
C MET A 23 -15.56 -3.25 -1.29
N ASP A 24 -14.42 -3.89 -1.50
CA ASP A 24 -13.20 -3.59 -0.76
C ASP A 24 -12.53 -2.31 -1.25
N HIS A 25 -12.62 -2.00 -2.54
CA HIS A 25 -12.22 -0.71 -3.09
C HIS A 25 -13.02 0.45 -2.50
N VAL A 26 -14.36 0.34 -2.42
CA VAL A 26 -15.20 1.38 -1.81
C VAL A 26 -14.89 1.56 -0.32
N LYS A 27 -14.70 0.47 0.43
CA LYS A 27 -14.28 0.54 1.84
C LYS A 27 -12.91 1.20 1.99
N ALA A 28 -11.98 0.92 1.08
CA ALA A 28 -10.66 1.54 1.05
C ALA A 28 -10.74 3.05 0.83
N GLU A 29 -11.52 3.50 -0.16
CA GLU A 29 -11.75 4.93 -0.40
C GLU A 29 -12.39 5.61 0.81
N LEU A 30 -13.37 4.97 1.44
CA LEU A 30 -14.01 5.50 2.65
C LEU A 30 -13.01 5.63 3.81
N ARG A 31 -12.19 4.60 4.06
CA ARG A 31 -11.13 4.64 5.08
C ARG A 31 -10.15 5.78 4.82
N ALA A 32 -9.75 5.97 3.56
CA ALA A 32 -8.85 7.05 3.16
C ALA A 32 -9.50 8.43 3.38
N ALA A 33 -10.76 8.61 2.98
CA ALA A 33 -11.50 9.86 3.18
C ALA A 33 -11.64 10.20 4.67
N ILE A 34 -11.96 9.20 5.51
CA ILE A 34 -12.02 9.36 6.98
C ILE A 34 -10.65 9.75 7.53
N PHE A 35 -9.59 9.04 7.11
CA PHE A 35 -8.22 9.34 7.55
C PHE A 35 -7.78 10.76 7.17
N HIS A 36 -8.14 11.22 5.97
CA HIS A 36 -7.89 12.61 5.54
C HIS A 36 -8.67 13.62 6.38
N ALA A 37 -9.98 13.42 6.57
CA ALA A 37 -10.80 14.30 7.38
C ALA A 37 -10.32 14.39 8.83
N LEU A 38 -9.89 13.27 9.42
CA LEU A 38 -9.31 13.24 10.76
C LEU A 38 -7.96 13.97 10.82
N GLN A 39 -7.10 13.83 9.81
CA GLN A 39 -5.83 14.56 9.74
C GLN A 39 -6.04 16.07 9.59
N ASP A 40 -6.97 16.50 8.75
CA ASP A 40 -7.27 17.93 8.55
C ASP A 40 -7.89 18.54 9.81
N SER A 41 -8.69 17.78 10.56
CA SER A 41 -9.23 18.21 11.87
C SER A 41 -8.14 18.29 12.95
N SER A 42 -7.18 17.36 12.94
CA SER A 42 -6.02 17.40 13.85
C SER A 42 -5.03 18.53 13.53
N ALA A 43 -5.11 19.13 12.34
CA ALA A 43 -4.28 20.28 11.98
C ALA A 43 -4.80 21.60 12.58
N HIS A 44 -6.05 21.63 13.07
CA HIS A 44 -6.71 22.82 13.60
C HIS A 44 -6.84 22.87 15.13
N GLU A 45 -6.75 21.74 15.86
CA GLU A 45 -7.00 21.74 17.31
C GLU A 45 -5.76 21.61 18.22
N ASP A 46 -4.60 21.26 17.68
CA ASP A 46 -3.36 21.32 18.45
C ASP A 46 -2.26 21.92 17.58
N GLY A 47 -1.45 22.82 18.12
CA GLY A 47 -0.24 23.38 17.48
C GLY A 47 0.86 22.34 17.15
N ALA A 48 0.49 21.07 16.99
CA ALA A 48 1.33 19.92 16.73
C ALA A 48 1.46 19.56 15.23
N SER A 49 0.74 20.22 14.32
CA SER A 49 0.90 20.00 12.87
C SER A 49 2.22 20.56 12.31
N LEU A 50 2.91 21.43 13.06
CA LEU A 50 4.30 21.85 12.80
C LEU A 50 5.35 20.84 13.32
N ASN A 51 4.93 19.80 14.03
CA ASN A 51 5.79 18.82 14.70
C ASN A 51 5.63 17.40 14.16
N ARG A 52 5.07 17.17 12.96
CA ARG A 52 5.28 15.86 12.33
C ARG A 52 6.77 15.79 11.98
N PRO A 53 7.56 14.86 12.58
CA PRO A 53 8.95 14.72 12.22
C PRO A 53 9.04 14.55 10.70
N PRO A 54 10.03 15.17 10.02
CA PRO A 54 10.24 14.92 8.61
C PRO A 54 10.30 13.40 8.43
N VAL A 55 9.46 12.89 7.52
CA VAL A 55 9.42 11.46 7.22
C VAL A 55 10.86 11.04 6.88
N PRO A 56 11.46 10.12 7.66
CA PRO A 56 12.83 9.71 7.41
C PRO A 56 13.00 9.28 5.95
N PRO A 57 14.08 9.64 5.25
CA PRO A 57 14.33 9.23 3.87
C PRO A 57 14.19 7.70 3.67
N GLU A 58 14.52 6.94 4.70
CA GLU A 58 14.40 5.49 4.77
C GLU A 58 12.95 5.01 4.59
N ASN A 59 11.96 5.76 5.07
CA ASN A 59 10.56 5.40 4.91
C ASN A 59 10.13 5.45 3.44
N LEU A 60 10.72 6.34 2.63
CA LEU A 60 10.44 6.37 1.21
C LEU A 60 10.91 5.07 0.57
N LEU A 61 12.16 4.66 0.85
CA LEU A 61 12.74 3.41 0.37
C LEU A 61 11.88 2.22 0.79
N LEU A 62 11.52 2.12 2.08
CA LEU A 62 10.68 1.06 2.60
C LEU A 62 9.31 1.01 1.91
N ASN A 63 8.67 2.15 1.72
CA ASN A 63 7.36 2.21 1.07
C ASN A 63 7.43 1.76 -0.39
N GLU A 64 8.49 2.11 -1.14
CA GLU A 64 8.66 1.62 -2.52
C GLU A 64 8.89 0.10 -2.56
N LEU A 65 9.68 -0.44 -1.63
CA LEU A 65 9.91 -1.88 -1.50
C LEU A 65 8.61 -2.65 -1.18
N ILE A 66 7.79 -2.12 -0.27
CA ILE A 66 6.49 -2.71 0.07
C ILE A 66 5.52 -2.64 -1.12
N LYS A 67 5.49 -1.50 -1.84
CA LYS A 67 4.66 -1.33 -3.04
C LYS A 67 5.02 -2.34 -4.13
N GLU A 68 6.32 -2.54 -4.38
CA GLU A 68 6.81 -3.53 -5.34
C GLU A 68 6.40 -4.96 -4.93
N TYR A 69 6.57 -5.32 -3.66
CA TYR A 69 6.16 -6.62 -3.12
C TYR A 69 4.65 -6.87 -3.28
N MET A 70 3.83 -5.89 -2.90
CA MET A 70 2.38 -6.00 -2.98
C MET A 70 1.91 -6.17 -4.43
N ALA A 71 2.47 -5.38 -5.35
CA ALA A 71 2.17 -5.49 -6.77
C ALA A 71 2.53 -6.87 -7.33
N PHE A 72 3.73 -7.37 -7.01
CA PHE A 72 4.17 -8.69 -7.44
C PHE A 72 3.29 -9.83 -6.93
N ASN A 73 2.80 -9.73 -5.69
CA ASN A 73 1.96 -10.75 -5.06
C ASN A 73 0.45 -10.56 -5.36
N GLY A 74 0.07 -9.67 -6.27
CA GLY A 74 -1.33 -9.45 -6.64
C GLY A 74 -2.20 -8.84 -5.53
N MET A 75 -1.58 -8.15 -4.57
CA MET A 75 -2.27 -7.53 -3.42
C MET A 75 -2.84 -6.15 -3.78
N GLU A 76 -3.54 -6.05 -4.91
CA GLU A 76 -3.94 -4.77 -5.52
C GLU A 76 -4.82 -3.89 -4.63
N HIS A 77 -5.75 -4.50 -3.88
CA HIS A 77 -6.60 -3.76 -2.95
C HIS A 77 -5.81 -3.17 -1.78
N SER A 78 -4.91 -3.94 -1.18
CA SER A 78 -4.03 -3.46 -0.12
C SER A 78 -3.06 -2.41 -0.64
N LEU A 79 -2.53 -2.58 -1.86
CA LEU A 79 -1.67 -1.61 -2.52
C LEU A 79 -2.38 -0.27 -2.76
N SER A 80 -3.66 -0.30 -3.13
CA SER A 80 -4.47 0.91 -3.31
C SER A 80 -4.59 1.71 -2.00
N VAL A 81 -4.91 1.04 -0.90
CA VAL A 81 -4.98 1.68 0.43
C VAL A 81 -3.60 2.20 0.83
N PHE A 82 -2.57 1.35 0.70
CA PHE A 82 -1.20 1.68 1.10
C PHE A 82 -0.64 2.90 0.36
N ARG A 83 -0.93 3.06 -0.95
CA ARG A 83 -0.52 4.25 -1.72
C ARG A 83 -1.08 5.55 -1.15
N LEU A 84 -2.32 5.52 -0.66
CA LEU A 84 -2.99 6.68 -0.05
C LEU A 84 -2.43 6.97 1.35
N GLU A 85 -2.26 5.92 2.17
CA GLU A 85 -1.77 6.04 3.56
C GLU A 85 -0.28 6.43 3.63
N SER A 86 0.55 5.88 2.74
CA SER A 86 2.01 6.13 2.71
C SER A 86 2.40 7.54 2.26
N GLY A 87 1.42 8.42 1.99
CA GLY A 87 1.67 9.82 1.62
C GLY A 87 2.34 9.99 0.26
N SER A 88 2.38 8.93 -0.57
CA SER A 88 2.93 8.99 -1.94
C SER A 88 2.26 10.10 -2.77
N ALA A 89 1.00 10.45 -2.46
CA ALA A 89 0.26 11.53 -3.11
C ALA A 89 0.76 12.96 -2.78
N LYS A 90 1.45 13.19 -1.66
CA LYS A 90 1.88 14.55 -1.26
C LYS A 90 3.32 14.89 -1.67
N ASN A 91 4.22 13.91 -1.83
CA ASN A 91 5.66 14.21 -1.90
C ASN A 91 6.41 13.76 -3.16
N THR A 92 5.87 12.88 -4.02
CA THR A 92 6.56 12.48 -5.26
C THR A 92 5.55 12.03 -6.32
N SER A 93 5.35 12.83 -7.37
CA SER A 93 4.39 12.54 -8.46
C SER A 93 4.75 11.31 -9.31
N ALA A 94 5.98 10.76 -9.17
CA ALA A 94 6.45 9.62 -9.92
C ALA A 94 6.95 8.49 -9.00
N PRO A 95 6.63 7.21 -9.29
CA PRO A 95 7.24 6.06 -8.64
C PRO A 95 8.77 6.11 -8.76
N VAL A 96 9.48 5.77 -7.69
CA VAL A 96 10.95 5.70 -7.76
C VAL A 96 11.37 4.52 -8.64
N PRO A 97 12.22 4.73 -9.65
CA PRO A 97 12.73 3.65 -10.47
C PRO A 97 13.42 2.56 -9.65
N ARG A 98 13.08 1.30 -9.92
CA ARG A 98 13.67 0.12 -9.26
C ARG A 98 15.20 0.13 -9.28
N ALA A 99 15.83 0.61 -10.36
CA ALA A 99 17.29 0.70 -10.47
C ALA A 99 17.91 1.58 -9.36
N ILE A 100 17.23 2.66 -8.96
CA ILE A 100 17.68 3.53 -7.88
C ILE A 100 17.55 2.80 -6.53
N LEU A 101 16.43 2.11 -6.30
CA LEU A 101 16.21 1.32 -5.08
C LEU A 101 17.26 0.22 -4.95
N ALA A 102 17.53 -0.51 -6.03
CA ALA A 102 18.54 -1.55 -6.09
C ALA A 102 19.95 -1.01 -5.81
N ALA A 103 20.29 0.17 -6.35
CA ALA A 103 21.57 0.82 -6.07
C ALA A 103 21.71 1.23 -4.58
N GLN A 104 20.66 1.81 -3.98
CA GLN A 104 20.67 2.19 -2.56
C GLN A 104 20.84 0.99 -1.62
N LEU A 105 20.36 -0.18 -2.03
CA LEU A 105 20.48 -1.42 -1.25
C LEU A 105 21.75 -2.22 -1.56
N ASN A 106 22.62 -1.76 -2.47
CA ASN A 106 23.76 -2.53 -3.00
C ASN A 106 23.34 -3.86 -3.66
N MET A 107 22.21 -3.86 -4.35
CA MET A 107 21.57 -5.03 -4.95
C MET A 107 21.34 -4.86 -6.46
N THR A 108 22.24 -4.17 -7.15
CA THR A 108 22.14 -3.94 -8.61
C THR A 108 22.12 -5.22 -9.44
N GLY A 109 22.62 -6.34 -8.91
CA GLY A 109 22.56 -7.67 -9.52
C GLY A 109 21.27 -8.46 -9.23
N ALA A 110 20.34 -7.92 -8.44
CA ALA A 110 19.12 -8.62 -8.09
C ALA A 110 18.25 -8.91 -9.34
N PRO A 111 17.69 -10.13 -9.47
CA PRO A 111 16.88 -10.48 -10.64
C PRO A 111 15.64 -9.59 -10.76
N ALA A 112 15.40 -9.06 -11.96
CA ALA A 112 14.22 -8.23 -12.24
C ALA A 112 12.89 -9.01 -12.15
N SER A 113 12.94 -10.35 -12.15
CA SER A 113 11.78 -11.23 -12.10
C SER A 113 11.16 -11.39 -10.71
N VAL A 114 11.79 -10.87 -9.65
CA VAL A 114 11.29 -10.93 -8.26
C VAL A 114 11.41 -9.57 -7.59
N PRO A 115 10.64 -9.24 -6.54
CA PRO A 115 10.81 -8.00 -5.78
C PRO A 115 12.18 -7.92 -5.10
N LEU A 116 12.68 -6.70 -4.89
CA LEU A 116 13.93 -6.47 -4.14
C LEU A 116 13.85 -7.04 -2.72
N LEU A 117 12.67 -7.02 -2.08
CA LEU A 117 12.47 -7.67 -0.77
C LEU A 117 12.74 -9.18 -0.80
N TYR A 118 12.44 -9.87 -1.90
CA TYR A 118 12.74 -11.31 -2.02
C TYR A 118 14.23 -11.54 -2.13
N ALA A 119 14.91 -10.71 -2.93
CA ALA A 119 16.36 -10.76 -3.05
C ALA A 119 17.04 -10.42 -1.71
N MET A 120 16.53 -9.46 -0.93
CA MET A 120 17.09 -9.12 0.39
C MET A 120 16.98 -10.30 1.36
N LEU A 121 15.83 -10.97 1.37
CA LEU A 121 15.63 -12.15 2.20
C LEU A 121 16.58 -13.28 1.79
N HIS A 122 16.77 -13.50 0.49
CA HIS A 122 17.73 -14.48 -0.03
C HIS A 122 19.16 -14.19 0.45
N GLU A 123 19.64 -12.95 0.25
CA GLU A 123 20.98 -12.53 0.69
C GLU A 123 21.16 -12.67 2.21
N SER A 124 20.14 -12.28 3.00
CA SER A 124 20.20 -12.40 4.47
C SER A 124 20.31 -13.85 4.96
N ARG A 125 19.71 -14.80 4.22
CA ARG A 125 19.79 -16.24 4.54
C ARG A 125 21.13 -16.81 4.12
N ALA A 126 21.60 -16.47 2.93
CA ALA A 126 22.91 -16.88 2.45
C ALA A 126 24.04 -16.40 3.38
N ALA A 127 23.93 -15.18 3.91
CA ALA A 127 24.88 -14.64 4.89
C ALA A 127 24.81 -15.30 6.27
N ALA A 128 23.69 -15.94 6.63
CA ALA A 128 23.55 -16.67 7.90
C ALA A 128 24.09 -18.10 7.83
N ASP A 129 24.20 -18.66 6.62
CA ASP A 129 24.66 -20.03 6.36
C ASP A 129 26.18 -20.11 6.08
N GLY A 130 26.90 -18.97 6.04
CA GLY A 130 28.34 -18.86 5.80
C GLY A 130 29.12 -18.42 7.03
#